data_AF-A0A9P5THY3-F1
#
_entry.id   AF-A0A9P5THY3-F1
#
_cell.length_a   1.000
_cell.length_b   1.000
_cell.length_c   1.000
_cell.angle_alpha   90.00
_cell.angle_beta   90.00
_cell.angle_gamma   90.00
#
_symmetry.space_group_name_H-M   'P 1'
#
loop_
_entity.id
_entity.type
_entity.pdbx_description
1 polymer ?
#
loop_
_entity_poly.entity_id
_entity_poly.type
_entity_poly.pdbx_seq_one_letter_code
_entity_poly.pdbx_strand_id
1 'polypeptide(L)'
;MGLASNSLVEGYFYVVFDSLPFSTAQLIYPITMHILSRLHLRLVNNPPTFLLFLYIPVLKDIWIEWVDQDHPFAWDLAFYANWLSRSSPSLQKLLLTDLPLYPALSTLTGIDIHSHHTLTRPRPHYDVLEALLMVVPNLRGLALPPSIHVALPILTDISNGTLLPNLEFLEIGANTIAEQNSIIQMVKFRNRNADASPYNFDFDSDSASASISEAVSATDLSKCSPIKTLNLIVPHVYDKLKEELKGKVEGLKLAEGYRIQCIPPCEANLPRAQARTAMRWKSCRAVGAVRTAIVESSLAYL
;
A
#
# COMPACT_ATOMS: atom_id res chain seq x y z
N MET A 1 17.40 20.59 23.80
CA MET A 1 16.86 21.42 22.71
C MET A 1 15.79 20.62 21.99
N GLY A 2 14.51 20.95 22.17
CA GLY A 2 13.37 20.22 21.59
C GLY A 2 12.55 21.14 20.68
N LEU A 3 13.14 21.59 19.57
CA LEU A 3 12.64 22.73 18.80
C LEU A 3 11.84 22.38 17.52
N ALA A 4 11.50 21.11 17.28
CA ALA A 4 10.66 20.75 16.12
C ALA A 4 9.69 19.57 16.33
N SER A 5 9.81 18.78 17.41
CA SER A 5 9.01 17.55 17.59
C SER A 5 7.53 17.80 17.89
N ASN A 6 7.17 19.00 18.35
CA ASN A 6 5.84 19.29 18.89
C ASN A 6 4.95 20.10 17.94
N SER A 7 5.39 20.39 16.72
CA SER A 7 4.58 21.13 15.72
C SER A 7 4.40 20.40 14.39
N LEU A 8 5.21 19.36 14.11
CA LEU A 8 5.14 18.64 12.83
C LEU A 8 4.00 17.62 12.85
N VAL A 9 2.85 17.98 12.25
CA VAL A 9 1.67 17.10 12.10
C VAL A 9 1.78 16.20 10.86
N GLU A 10 2.42 16.71 9.80
CA GLU A 10 2.60 16.01 8.53
C GLU A 10 4.05 16.19 8.05
N GLY A 11 4.69 15.11 7.63
CA GLY A 11 6.08 15.10 7.18
C GLY A 11 6.21 14.44 5.81
N TYR A 12 6.92 15.10 4.90
CA TYR A 12 7.34 14.54 3.61
C TYR A 12 8.86 14.59 3.53
N PHE A 13 9.49 13.43 3.37
CA PHE A 13 10.94 13.33 3.37
C PHE A 13 11.43 12.55 2.14
N TYR A 14 12.42 13.13 1.47
CA TYR A 14 13.21 12.46 0.46
C TYR A 14 14.53 12.03 1.09
N VAL A 15 14.75 10.73 1.22
CA VAL A 15 15.88 10.15 1.95
C VAL A 15 16.78 9.43 0.96
N VAL A 16 17.96 9.99 0.75
CA VAL A 16 19.05 9.40 -0.04
C VAL A 16 20.17 9.03 0.92
N PHE A 17 20.63 7.79 0.84
CA PHE A 17 21.77 7.32 1.60
C PHE A 17 23.01 7.34 0.69
N ASP A 18 23.88 8.32 0.91
CA ASP A 18 25.11 8.52 0.11
C ASP A 18 26.30 7.67 0.61
N SER A 19 26.22 7.10 1.80
CA SER A 19 27.25 6.23 2.39
C SER A 19 26.64 4.96 2.98
N LEU A 20 27.47 3.89 3.06
CA LEU A 20 27.13 2.67 3.80
C LEU A 20 26.60 3.06 5.19
N PRO A 21 25.53 2.39 5.67
CA PRO A 21 24.79 2.81 6.85
C PRO A 21 25.75 3.11 7.99
N PHE A 22 25.69 4.35 8.49
CA PHE A 22 26.41 4.78 9.69
C PHE A 22 26.29 3.69 10.74
N SER A 23 27.41 3.35 11.41
CA SER A 23 27.37 2.50 12.59
C SER A 23 26.29 3.05 13.53
N THR A 24 25.20 2.31 13.65
CA THR A 24 24.00 2.66 14.41
C THR A 24 24.30 2.91 15.90
N ALA A 25 25.52 2.59 16.33
CA ALA A 25 26.06 2.82 17.65
C ALA A 25 26.05 4.29 18.12
N GLN A 26 25.89 5.28 17.24
CA GLN A 26 25.95 6.71 17.63
C GLN A 26 24.59 7.36 17.92
N LEU A 27 23.45 6.73 17.58
CA LEU A 27 22.12 7.24 17.92
C LEU A 27 21.65 6.62 19.25
N ILE A 28 21.97 7.28 20.35
CA ILE A 28 21.73 6.79 21.72
C ILE A 28 20.24 6.87 22.12
N TYR A 29 19.41 7.68 21.44
CA TYR A 29 18.02 7.92 21.86
C TYR A 29 17.02 7.91 20.69
N PRO A 30 15.83 7.30 20.87
CA PRO A 30 14.76 7.36 19.88
C PRO A 30 14.21 8.79 19.76
N ILE A 31 14.02 9.26 18.53
CA ILE A 31 13.36 10.51 18.19
C ILE A 31 11.85 10.27 18.29
N THR A 32 11.20 10.93 19.26
CA THR A 32 9.75 10.83 19.43
C THR A 32 9.04 12.00 18.74
N MET A 33 8.07 11.69 17.88
CA MET A 33 7.25 12.66 17.14
C MET A 33 5.80 12.54 17.60
N HIS A 34 5.46 13.18 18.71
CA HIS A 34 4.19 12.98 19.44
C HIS A 34 2.92 13.37 18.69
N ILE A 35 3.02 14.26 17.70
CA ILE A 35 1.86 14.79 16.98
C ILE A 35 1.89 14.51 15.47
N LEU A 36 2.94 13.85 14.99
CA LEU A 36 3.07 13.49 13.59
C LEU A 36 2.05 12.41 13.25
N SER A 37 1.03 12.81 12.49
CA SER A 37 -0.09 11.96 12.11
C SER A 37 0.04 11.43 10.68
N ARG A 38 0.81 12.10 9.83
CA ARG A 38 1.06 11.67 8.45
C ARG A 38 2.54 11.68 8.13
N LEU A 39 3.03 10.58 7.59
CA LEU A 39 4.42 10.45 7.19
C LEU A 39 4.51 9.91 5.75
N HIS A 40 5.18 10.66 4.89
CA HIS A 40 5.53 10.22 3.55
C HIS A 40 7.06 10.17 3.43
N LEU A 41 7.59 8.99 3.15
CA LEU A 41 9.00 8.73 2.90
C LEU A 41 9.20 8.31 1.45
N ARG A 42 10.09 9.00 0.74
CA ARG A 42 10.67 8.51 -0.51
C ARG A 42 12.11 8.07 -0.23
N LEU A 43 12.34 6.77 -0.30
CA LEU A 43 13.59 6.10 0.04
C LEU A 43 14.37 5.71 -1.20
N VAL A 44 15.69 5.91 -1.18
CA VAL A 44 16.58 5.57 -2.30
C VAL A 44 17.78 4.76 -1.79
N ASN A 45 18.07 3.63 -2.44
CA ASN A 45 19.27 2.79 -2.32
C ASN A 45 19.43 1.89 -1.08
N ASN A 46 18.77 2.14 0.05
CA ASN A 46 19.03 1.37 1.28
C ASN A 46 17.76 1.03 2.07
N PRO A 47 17.77 -0.09 2.83
CA PRO A 47 16.69 -0.42 3.76
C PRO A 47 16.57 0.67 4.85
N PRO A 48 15.36 1.08 5.24
CA PRO A 48 15.16 2.23 6.11
C PRO A 48 15.36 1.89 7.59
N THR A 49 16.52 1.33 7.95
CA THR A 49 16.86 0.95 9.34
C THR A 49 16.75 2.12 10.33
N PHE A 50 16.93 3.35 9.86
CA PHE A 50 16.75 4.56 10.67
C PHE A 50 15.33 4.69 11.27
N LEU A 51 14.32 4.07 10.66
CA LEU A 51 12.95 4.07 11.17
C LEU A 51 12.87 3.44 12.57
N LEU A 52 13.79 2.54 12.94
CA LEU A 52 13.86 1.97 14.30
C LEU A 52 14.06 3.03 15.39
N PHE A 53 14.69 4.16 15.03
CA PHE A 53 14.91 5.30 15.92
C PHE A 53 13.75 6.29 15.92
N LEU A 54 12.74 6.11 15.07
CA LEU A 54 11.56 6.98 15.03
C LEU A 54 10.42 6.34 15.84
N TYR A 55 9.90 7.07 16.82
CA TYR A 55 8.70 6.70 17.57
C TYR A 55 7.57 7.70 17.28
N ILE A 56 6.49 7.22 16.65
CA ILE A 56 5.41 8.06 16.11
C ILE A 56 4.05 7.55 16.62
N PRO A 57 3.71 7.77 17.90
CA PRO A 57 2.58 7.10 18.57
C PRO A 57 1.19 7.40 18.00
N VAL A 58 1.04 8.46 17.20
CA VAL A 58 -0.26 8.90 16.65
C VAL A 58 -0.30 8.84 15.12
N LEU A 59 0.59 8.05 14.51
CA LEU A 59 0.65 7.88 13.06
C LEU A 59 -0.67 7.30 12.53
N LYS A 60 -1.34 8.05 11.64
CA LYS A 60 -2.59 7.66 10.98
C LYS A 60 -2.35 7.24 9.54
N ASP A 61 -1.57 8.03 8.81
CA ASP A 61 -1.30 7.79 7.39
C ASP A 61 0.19 7.61 7.18
N ILE A 62 0.58 6.50 6.54
CA ILE A 62 1.95 6.30 6.10
C ILE A 62 2.01 5.98 4.62
N TRP A 63 2.95 6.64 3.94
CA TRP A 63 3.27 6.41 2.54
C TRP A 63 4.77 6.21 2.40
N ILE A 64 5.18 5.03 1.94
CA ILE A 64 6.57 4.70 1.67
C ILE A 64 6.71 4.42 0.17
N GLU A 65 7.49 5.26 -0.49
CA GLU A 65 7.95 5.05 -1.83
C GLU A 65 9.40 4.57 -1.79
N TRP A 66 9.74 3.51 -2.51
CA TRP A 66 11.09 2.97 -2.47
C TRP A 66 11.68 2.73 -3.86
N VAL A 67 12.89 3.24 -4.07
CA VAL A 67 13.79 2.90 -5.18
C VAL A 67 14.86 1.97 -4.63
N ASP A 68 14.84 0.71 -5.05
CA ASP A 68 15.90 -0.24 -4.79
C ASP A 68 16.88 -0.26 -5.97
N GLN A 69 18.18 -0.25 -5.68
CA GLN A 69 19.21 -0.49 -6.71
C GLN A 69 19.30 -1.98 -7.03
N ASP A 70 19.02 -2.83 -6.04
CA ASP A 70 19.10 -4.27 -6.17
C ASP A 70 17.77 -4.80 -6.70
N HIS A 71 17.81 -5.30 -7.94
CA HIS A 71 16.70 -6.06 -8.49
C HIS A 71 16.90 -7.53 -8.14
N PRO A 72 15.86 -8.21 -7.63
CA PRO A 72 14.48 -7.75 -7.46
C PRO A 72 14.21 -6.97 -6.16
N PHE A 73 13.28 -6.00 -6.20
CA PHE A 73 12.80 -5.27 -5.01
C PHE A 73 12.41 -6.26 -3.89
N ALA A 74 13.08 -6.15 -2.74
CA ALA A 74 12.83 -7.02 -1.59
C ALA A 74 12.28 -6.19 -0.43
N TRP A 75 10.96 -5.97 -0.41
CA TRP A 75 10.31 -5.31 0.72
C TRP A 75 10.51 -6.14 1.99
N ASP A 76 11.22 -5.58 2.98
CA ASP A 76 11.35 -6.19 4.29
C ASP A 76 10.06 -5.97 5.11
N LEU A 77 9.03 -6.75 4.77
CA LEU A 77 7.72 -6.67 5.40
C LEU A 77 7.76 -7.02 6.90
N ALA A 78 8.70 -7.86 7.32
CA ALA A 78 8.91 -8.21 8.73
C ALA A 78 9.39 -6.98 9.52
N PHE A 79 10.35 -6.23 8.95
CA PHE A 79 10.79 -4.95 9.51
C PHE A 79 9.64 -3.97 9.65
N TYR A 80 8.85 -3.77 8.59
CA TYR A 80 7.70 -2.84 8.63
C TYR A 80 6.63 -3.29 9.63
N ALA A 81 6.36 -4.59 9.74
CA ALA A 81 5.43 -5.12 10.74
C ALA A 81 5.90 -4.79 12.15
N ASN A 82 7.16 -5.07 12.47
CA ASN A 82 7.73 -4.76 13.77
C ASN A 82 7.69 -3.25 14.08
N TRP A 83 8.08 -2.41 13.12
CA TRP A 83 8.09 -0.97 13.31
C TRP A 83 6.69 -0.36 13.45
N LEU A 84 5.75 -0.75 12.58
CA LEU A 84 4.37 -0.25 12.60
C LEU A 84 3.55 -0.77 13.79
N SER A 85 3.96 -1.87 14.44
CA SER A 85 3.30 -2.36 15.66
C SER A 85 3.17 -1.30 16.74
N ARG A 86 4.13 -0.38 16.81
CA ARG A 86 4.15 0.74 17.78
C ARG A 86 3.07 1.79 17.51
N SER A 87 2.56 1.86 16.29
CA SER A 87 1.53 2.83 15.85
C SER A 87 0.25 2.14 15.37
N SER A 88 0.15 0.83 15.58
CA SER A 88 -0.96 -0.02 15.14
C SER A 88 -2.35 0.52 15.51
N PRO A 89 -2.60 0.99 16.75
CA PRO A 89 -3.95 1.42 17.14
C PRO A 89 -4.46 2.63 16.36
N SER A 90 -3.57 3.52 15.92
CA SER A 90 -3.93 4.77 15.23
C SER A 90 -3.86 4.68 13.70
N LEU A 91 -3.18 3.66 13.15
CA LEU A 91 -2.91 3.58 11.73
C LEU A 91 -4.18 3.27 10.93
N GLN A 92 -4.49 4.14 9.96
CA GLN A 92 -5.66 4.07 9.10
C GLN A 92 -5.29 3.86 7.63
N LYS A 93 -4.12 4.34 7.19
CA LYS A 93 -3.68 4.18 5.80
C LYS A 93 -2.23 3.72 5.73
N LEU A 94 -2.00 2.64 4.98
CA LEU A 94 -0.67 2.11 4.65
C LEU A 94 -0.53 2.07 3.14
N LEU A 95 0.36 2.90 2.60
CA LEU A 95 0.68 2.96 1.18
C LEU A 95 2.14 2.58 0.97
N LEU A 96 2.37 1.46 0.30
CA LEU A 96 3.68 1.03 -0.16
C LEU A 96 3.69 1.14 -1.68
N THR A 97 4.70 1.81 -2.25
CA THR A 97 4.77 2.03 -3.71
C THR A 97 6.18 1.81 -4.24
N ASP A 98 6.30 1.06 -5.33
CA ASP A 98 7.55 0.94 -6.09
C ASP A 98 7.78 2.25 -6.83
N LEU A 99 8.98 2.82 -6.71
CA LEU A 99 9.37 3.94 -7.57
C LEU A 99 10.00 3.42 -8.86
N PRO A 100 9.58 3.94 -10.03
CA PRO A 100 10.24 3.62 -11.28
C PRO A 100 11.70 4.11 -11.21
N LEU A 101 12.65 3.21 -11.45
CA LEU A 101 14.05 3.59 -11.59
C LEU A 101 14.18 4.62 -12.72
N TYR A 102 14.72 5.80 -12.41
CA TYR A 102 15.03 6.78 -13.43
C TYR A 102 16.18 6.25 -14.32
N PRO A 103 16.01 6.20 -15.65
CA PRO A 103 17.04 5.71 -16.58
C PRO A 103 18.34 6.53 -16.58
N ALA A 104 18.40 7.66 -15.88
CA ALA A 104 19.58 8.52 -15.86
C ALA A 104 20.81 7.83 -15.23
N LEU A 105 20.61 6.90 -14.30
CA LEU A 105 21.70 6.16 -13.65
C LEU A 105 22.14 4.91 -14.43
N SER A 106 21.27 4.34 -15.26
CA SER A 106 21.57 3.12 -16.03
C SER A 106 22.61 3.33 -17.13
N THR A 107 22.66 4.54 -17.69
CA THR A 107 23.62 4.87 -18.76
C THR A 107 25.06 4.93 -18.28
N LEU A 108 25.30 5.06 -16.98
CA LEU A 108 26.64 5.17 -16.40
C LEU A 108 27.22 3.83 -15.96
N THR A 109 26.37 2.86 -15.55
CA THR A 109 26.84 1.59 -14.99
C THR A 109 26.87 0.44 -15.99
N GLY A 110 26.31 0.61 -17.20
CA GLY A 110 26.27 -0.45 -18.21
C GLY A 110 25.43 -1.68 -17.79
N ILE A 111 24.71 -1.57 -16.67
CA ILE A 111 23.81 -2.61 -16.17
C ILE A 111 22.54 -2.54 -17.01
N ASP A 112 22.21 -3.67 -17.63
CA ASP A 112 21.06 -3.82 -18.49
C ASP A 112 19.77 -3.84 -17.66
N ILE A 113 19.28 -2.65 -17.29
CA ILE A 113 18.04 -2.45 -16.52
C ILE A 113 16.79 -2.86 -17.35
N HIS A 114 16.96 -3.31 -18.59
CA HIS A 114 15.87 -3.83 -19.41
C HIS A 114 15.25 -5.14 -18.88
N SER A 115 15.84 -5.74 -17.84
CA SER A 115 15.31 -6.90 -17.12
C SER A 115 14.38 -6.54 -15.95
N HIS A 116 13.56 -5.50 -16.08
CA HIS A 116 12.41 -5.23 -15.19
C HIS A 116 11.30 -6.29 -15.27
N HIS A 117 11.63 -7.55 -15.57
CA HIS A 117 10.66 -8.62 -15.64
C HIS A 117 9.99 -8.78 -14.28
N THR A 118 8.71 -8.39 -14.23
CA THR A 118 7.76 -8.69 -13.16
C THR A 118 7.71 -10.18 -12.80
N LEU A 119 8.22 -11.05 -13.68
CA LEU A 119 8.23 -12.51 -13.55
C LEU A 119 9.35 -13.07 -12.65
N THR A 120 10.40 -12.32 -12.34
CA THR A 120 11.52 -12.79 -11.49
C THR A 120 11.44 -12.27 -10.05
N ARG A 121 10.31 -11.70 -9.66
CA ARG A 121 10.12 -11.14 -8.32
C ARG A 121 10.05 -12.28 -7.28
N PRO A 122 10.84 -12.23 -6.19
CA PRO A 122 10.71 -13.13 -5.07
C PRO A 122 9.29 -12.94 -4.55
N ARG A 123 8.52 -14.03 -4.50
CA ARG A 123 7.24 -13.99 -3.82
C ARG A 123 7.58 -13.91 -2.33
N PRO A 124 7.29 -12.80 -1.64
CA PRO A 124 7.47 -12.78 -0.20
C PRO A 124 6.68 -13.95 0.38
N HIS A 125 7.23 -14.58 1.42
CA HIS A 125 6.52 -15.63 2.13
C HIS A 125 5.17 -15.08 2.60
N TYR A 126 4.11 -15.81 2.30
CA TYR A 126 2.73 -15.47 2.65
C TYR A 126 2.60 -15.01 4.10
N ASP A 127 3.27 -15.73 5.01
CA ASP A 127 3.23 -15.51 6.46
C ASP A 127 3.70 -14.09 6.85
N VAL A 128 4.62 -13.50 6.09
CA VAL A 128 5.21 -12.19 6.43
C VAL A 128 4.25 -11.05 6.10
N LEU A 129 3.55 -11.13 4.96
CA LEU A 129 2.55 -10.13 4.60
C LEU A 129 1.32 -10.24 5.52
N GLU A 130 0.88 -11.46 5.82
CA GLU A 130 -0.21 -11.69 6.77
C GLU A 130 0.15 -11.11 8.15
N ALA A 131 1.36 -11.37 8.66
CA ALA A 131 1.83 -10.81 9.93
C ALA A 131 1.81 -9.27 9.92
N LEU A 132 2.25 -8.63 8.82
CA LEU A 132 2.16 -7.18 8.67
C LEU A 132 0.71 -6.69 8.78
N LEU A 133 -0.23 -7.32 8.06
CA LEU A 133 -1.63 -6.89 8.04
C LEU A 133 -2.34 -7.15 9.38
N MET A 134 -2.02 -8.24 10.08
CA MET A 134 -2.52 -8.52 11.42
C MET A 134 -2.07 -7.48 12.45
N VAL A 135 -0.87 -6.91 12.27
CA VAL A 135 -0.37 -5.85 13.14
C VAL A 135 -1.15 -4.55 12.96
N VAL A 136 -1.82 -4.30 11.83
CA VAL A 136 -2.53 -3.04 11.55
C VAL A 136 -4.02 -3.25 11.25
N PRO A 137 -4.81 -3.79 12.21
CA PRO A 137 -6.19 -4.21 11.96
C PRO A 137 -7.15 -3.06 11.65
N ASN A 138 -6.77 -1.82 12.00
CA ASN A 138 -7.60 -0.61 11.84
C ASN A 138 -7.45 0.08 10.48
N LEU A 139 -6.73 -0.53 9.53
CA LEU A 139 -6.57 0.06 8.20
C LEU A 139 -7.92 0.23 7.50
N ARG A 140 -8.11 1.44 6.98
CA ARG A 140 -9.16 1.85 6.05
C ARG A 140 -8.66 1.93 4.62
N GLY A 141 -7.36 2.21 4.43
CA GLY A 141 -6.73 2.24 3.12
C GLY A 141 -5.46 1.41 3.07
N LEU A 142 -5.38 0.51 2.10
CA LEU A 142 -4.21 -0.28 1.80
C LEU A 142 -3.80 -0.07 0.34
N ALA A 143 -2.56 0.36 0.10
CA ALA A 143 -1.94 0.31 -1.22
C ALA A 143 -0.70 -0.57 -1.16
N LEU A 144 -0.70 -1.62 -1.96
CA LEU A 144 0.46 -2.49 -2.15
C LEU A 144 1.00 -2.32 -3.57
N PRO A 145 2.32 -2.21 -3.72
CA PRO A 145 2.94 -2.11 -5.01
C PRO A 145 2.83 -3.45 -5.75
N PRO A 146 3.00 -3.44 -7.08
CA PRO A 146 3.01 -4.68 -7.87
C PRO A 146 4.13 -5.65 -7.48
N SER A 147 5.15 -5.20 -6.73
CA SER A 147 6.24 -6.06 -6.24
C SER A 147 5.82 -6.97 -5.09
N ILE A 148 4.73 -6.63 -4.39
CA ILE A 148 4.18 -7.43 -3.31
C ILE A 148 3.03 -8.28 -3.84
N HIS A 149 3.25 -9.59 -3.95
CA HIS A 149 2.21 -10.53 -4.33
C HIS A 149 1.32 -10.87 -3.13
N VAL A 150 0.00 -10.75 -3.30
CA VAL A 150 -0.99 -11.09 -2.28
C VAL A 150 -1.57 -12.48 -2.58
N ALA A 151 -1.30 -13.44 -1.70
CA ALA A 151 -1.79 -14.80 -1.90
C ALA A 151 -3.30 -14.91 -1.69
N LEU A 152 -3.91 -15.93 -2.30
CA LEU A 152 -5.34 -16.19 -2.22
C LEU A 152 -5.88 -16.34 -0.79
N PRO A 153 -5.18 -16.96 0.18
CA PRO A 153 -5.67 -17.02 1.56
C PRO A 153 -5.85 -15.61 2.18
N ILE A 154 -4.88 -14.70 1.99
CA ILE A 154 -4.99 -13.29 2.46
C ILE A 154 -6.22 -12.63 1.83
N LEU A 155 -6.42 -12.80 0.52
CA LEU A 155 -7.60 -12.26 -0.16
C LEU A 155 -8.90 -12.85 0.41
N THR A 156 -8.89 -14.13 0.78
CA THR A 156 -10.04 -14.80 1.40
C THR A 156 -10.32 -14.23 2.78
N ASP A 157 -9.30 -14.00 3.59
CA ASP A 157 -9.44 -13.40 4.92
C ASP A 157 -9.90 -11.94 4.85
N ILE A 158 -9.39 -11.17 3.88
CA ILE A 158 -9.90 -9.83 3.58
C ILE A 158 -11.36 -9.92 3.12
N SER A 159 -11.73 -10.90 2.29
CA SER A 159 -13.11 -11.06 1.79
C SER A 159 -14.10 -11.31 2.93
N ASN A 160 -13.68 -12.09 3.93
CA ASN A 160 -14.48 -12.47 5.08
C ASN A 160 -14.49 -11.38 6.16
N GLY A 161 -13.58 -10.40 6.09
CA GLY A 161 -13.40 -9.39 7.11
C GLY A 161 -12.65 -9.88 8.35
N THR A 162 -12.12 -11.11 8.34
CA THR A 162 -11.23 -11.61 9.40
C THR A 162 -9.92 -10.83 9.41
N LEU A 163 -9.47 -10.40 8.23
CA LEU A 163 -8.33 -9.50 8.05
C LEU A 163 -8.81 -8.14 7.51
N LEU A 164 -8.35 -7.05 8.13
CA LEU A 164 -8.71 -5.67 7.78
C LEU A 164 -10.24 -5.43 7.71
N PRO A 165 -10.99 -5.58 8.81
CA PRO A 165 -12.45 -5.42 8.83
C PRO A 165 -12.93 -4.02 8.41
N ASN A 166 -12.09 -2.99 8.55
CA ASN A 166 -12.42 -1.60 8.24
C ASN A 166 -11.94 -1.13 6.86
N LEU A 167 -11.43 -2.03 6.01
CA LEU A 167 -10.86 -1.67 4.71
C LEU A 167 -11.93 -1.11 3.75
N GLU A 168 -11.71 0.12 3.28
CA GLU A 168 -12.59 0.84 2.33
C GLU A 168 -11.87 1.18 1.01
N PHE A 169 -10.56 1.41 1.05
CA PHE A 169 -9.73 1.71 -0.11
C PHE A 169 -8.70 0.60 -0.31
N LEU A 170 -8.65 0.03 -1.51
CA LEU A 170 -7.68 -1.00 -1.88
C LEU A 170 -6.97 -0.64 -3.18
N GLU A 171 -5.64 -0.60 -3.14
CA GLU A 171 -4.77 -0.56 -4.31
C GLU A 171 -3.85 -1.78 -4.30
N ILE A 172 -3.84 -2.54 -5.38
CA ILE A 172 -3.16 -3.84 -5.44
C ILE A 172 -2.71 -4.17 -6.87
N GLY A 173 -1.53 -4.79 -6.98
CA GLY A 173 -1.04 -5.34 -8.24
C GLY A 173 -1.54 -6.75 -8.52
N ALA A 174 -1.85 -7.04 -9.78
CA ALA A 174 -2.22 -8.36 -10.25
C ALA A 174 -1.48 -8.69 -11.55
N ASN A 175 -0.61 -9.69 -11.51
CA ASN A 175 0.26 -10.08 -12.61
C ASN A 175 -0.41 -11.07 -13.55
N THR A 176 -1.35 -11.87 -13.05
CA THR A 176 -2.06 -12.89 -13.83
C THR A 176 -3.56 -12.60 -13.92
N ILE A 177 -4.22 -13.13 -14.96
CA ILE A 177 -5.68 -13.06 -15.11
C ILE A 177 -6.38 -13.75 -13.92
N ALA A 178 -5.79 -14.83 -13.40
CA ALA A 178 -6.32 -15.54 -12.25
C ALA A 178 -6.31 -14.67 -10.98
N GLU A 179 -5.22 -13.94 -10.72
CA GLU A 179 -5.12 -12.98 -9.62
C GLU A 179 -6.14 -11.84 -9.78
N GLN A 180 -6.25 -11.27 -10.98
CA GLN A 180 -7.22 -10.21 -11.27
C GLN A 180 -8.66 -10.67 -10.95
N ASN A 181 -9.04 -11.87 -11.42
CA ASN A 181 -10.34 -12.44 -11.12
C ASN A 181 -10.52 -12.69 -9.61
N SER A 182 -9.49 -13.18 -8.92
CA SER A 182 -9.54 -13.46 -7.48
C SER A 182 -9.78 -12.19 -6.66
N ILE A 183 -9.09 -11.09 -7.00
CA ILE A 183 -9.27 -9.78 -6.36
C ILE A 183 -10.69 -9.26 -6.59
N ILE A 184 -11.20 -9.35 -7.82
CA ILE A 184 -12.57 -8.91 -8.15
C ILE A 184 -13.61 -9.73 -7.38
N GLN A 185 -13.45 -11.06 -7.29
CA GLN A 185 -14.36 -11.91 -6.52
C GLN A 185 -14.30 -11.62 -5.03
N MET A 186 -13.10 -11.39 -4.47
CA MET A 186 -12.92 -10.97 -3.08
C MET A 186 -13.71 -9.69 -2.78
N VAL A 187 -13.56 -8.64 -3.60
CA VAL A 187 -14.28 -7.37 -3.41
C VAL A 187 -15.78 -7.56 -3.51
N LYS A 188 -16.23 -8.32 -4.52
CA LYS A 188 -17.64 -8.62 -4.74
C LYS A 188 -18.26 -9.36 -3.56
N PHE A 189 -17.56 -10.36 -3.02
CA PHE A 189 -18.01 -11.14 -1.88
C PHE A 189 -18.10 -10.29 -0.62
N ARG A 190 -17.05 -9.52 -0.31
CA ARG A 190 -17.02 -8.62 0.84
C ARG A 190 -18.15 -7.60 0.83
N ASN A 191 -18.36 -6.92 -0.31
CA ASN A 191 -19.38 -5.88 -0.41
C ASN A 191 -20.80 -6.45 -0.25
N ARG A 192 -21.07 -7.66 -0.78
CA ARG A 192 -22.35 -8.35 -0.56
C ARG A 192 -22.61 -8.66 0.91
N ASN A 193 -21.57 -9.07 1.64
CA ASN A 193 -21.69 -9.37 3.07
C ASN A 193 -21.85 -8.10 3.91
N ALA A 194 -21.25 -6.99 3.48
CA ALA A 194 -21.43 -5.68 4.12
C ALA A 194 -22.86 -5.14 3.94
N ASP A 195 -23.46 -5.36 2.76
CA ASP A 195 -24.83 -4.92 2.42
C ASP A 195 -25.92 -5.77 3.07
N ALA A 196 -25.61 -6.99 3.50
CA ALA A 196 -26.50 -7.87 4.26
C ALA A 196 -26.71 -7.33 5.69
N SER A 197 -27.31 -6.14 5.80
CA SER A 197 -27.76 -5.60 7.07
C SER A 197 -28.81 -6.55 7.66
N PRO A 198 -28.62 -7.08 8.88
CA PRO A 198 -29.55 -8.02 9.51
C PRO A 198 -30.89 -7.39 9.93
N TYR A 199 -31.12 -6.11 9.64
CA TYR A 199 -32.33 -5.37 10.00
C TYR A 199 -32.92 -4.66 8.78
N ASN A 200 -33.78 -5.38 8.07
CA ASN A 200 -34.90 -4.83 7.29
C ASN A 200 -36.00 -5.91 7.20
N PHE A 201 -36.26 -6.59 8.32
CA PHE A 201 -37.56 -7.19 8.53
C PHE A 201 -38.41 -6.12 9.20
N ASP A 202 -39.16 -5.37 8.40
CA ASP A 202 -40.41 -4.75 8.85
C ASP A 202 -41.31 -5.91 9.27
N PHE A 203 -41.15 -6.34 10.52
CA PHE A 203 -42.06 -7.28 11.14
C PHE A 203 -43.31 -6.48 11.48
N ASP A 204 -44.22 -6.39 10.50
CA ASP A 204 -45.61 -6.03 10.74
C ASP A 204 -46.11 -6.95 11.86
N SER A 205 -46.25 -6.34 13.03
CA SER A 205 -46.43 -7.01 14.29
C SER A 205 -47.90 -7.25 14.47
N ASP A 206 -48.38 -8.38 13.96
CA ASP A 206 -49.59 -9.00 14.46
C ASP A 206 -49.44 -10.52 14.51
N SER A 207 -49.63 -11.06 15.72
CA SER A 207 -49.90 -12.45 16.10
C SER A 207 -48.75 -13.40 16.50
N ALA A 208 -48.81 -13.74 17.80
CA ALA A 208 -48.72 -15.08 18.40
C ALA A 208 -47.36 -15.78 18.60
N SER A 209 -46.97 -15.74 19.88
CA SER A 209 -46.21 -16.71 20.68
C SER A 209 -46.05 -18.14 20.12
N ALA A 210 -44.81 -18.52 19.82
CA ALA A 210 -44.34 -19.89 19.98
C ALA A 210 -42.83 -19.89 20.30
N SER A 211 -42.49 -20.54 21.41
CA SER A 211 -41.17 -20.73 21.99
C SER A 211 -40.31 -21.70 21.17
N ILE A 212 -39.13 -21.27 20.73
CA ILE A 212 -38.06 -22.14 20.23
C ILE A 212 -36.74 -21.75 20.91
N SER A 213 -36.25 -22.68 21.73
CA SER A 213 -34.93 -22.72 22.32
C SER A 213 -33.97 -23.43 21.35
N GLU A 214 -33.20 -22.66 20.59
CA GLU A 214 -31.98 -23.15 19.94
C GLU A 214 -31.02 -21.96 19.73
N ALA A 215 -30.31 -21.61 20.81
CA ALA A 215 -29.25 -20.61 20.80
C ALA A 215 -27.99 -21.24 20.21
N VAL A 216 -27.94 -21.42 18.89
CA VAL A 216 -26.65 -21.48 18.20
C VAL A 216 -26.16 -20.04 18.16
N SER A 217 -25.11 -19.78 18.93
CA SER A 217 -24.41 -18.51 19.01
C SER A 217 -24.06 -18.04 17.60
N ALA A 218 -24.91 -17.17 17.04
CA ALA A 218 -24.58 -16.30 15.94
C ALA A 218 -23.48 -15.39 16.46
N THR A 219 -22.24 -15.91 16.43
CA THR A 219 -21.03 -15.11 16.60
C THR A 219 -21.20 -13.90 15.73
N ASP A 220 -21.22 -12.73 16.36
CA ASP A 220 -21.16 -11.42 15.73
C ASP A 220 -20.22 -11.52 14.53
N LEU A 221 -20.80 -11.70 13.34
CA LEU A 221 -20.10 -11.46 12.09
C LEU A 221 -19.84 -9.97 12.13
N SER A 222 -18.71 -9.60 12.72
CA SER A 222 -18.26 -8.23 12.84
C SER A 222 -18.41 -7.61 11.47
N LYS A 223 -19.37 -6.68 11.35
CA LYS A 223 -19.73 -6.10 10.05
C LYS A 223 -18.46 -5.55 9.41
N CYS A 224 -18.00 -6.18 8.35
CA CYS A 224 -16.89 -5.66 7.57
C CYS A 224 -17.38 -4.45 6.77
N SER A 225 -16.52 -3.44 6.62
CA SER A 225 -16.83 -2.28 5.79
C SER A 225 -16.73 -2.67 4.31
N PRO A 226 -17.65 -2.17 3.45
CA PRO A 226 -17.54 -2.40 2.02
C PRO A 226 -16.32 -1.66 1.46
N ILE A 227 -15.67 -2.26 0.48
CA ILE A 227 -14.65 -1.59 -0.32
C ILE A 227 -15.36 -0.59 -1.22
N LYS A 228 -15.03 0.70 -1.03
CA LYS A 228 -15.60 1.84 -1.75
C LYS A 228 -14.77 2.25 -2.96
N THR A 229 -13.45 2.04 -2.90
CA THR A 229 -12.51 2.37 -3.98
C THR A 229 -11.58 1.20 -4.27
N LEU A 230 -11.43 0.85 -5.56
CA LEU A 230 -10.46 -0.16 -6.03
C LEU A 230 -9.53 0.41 -7.10
N ASN A 231 -8.23 0.39 -6.83
CA ASN A 231 -7.17 0.67 -7.80
C ASN A 231 -6.45 -0.63 -8.15
N LEU A 232 -6.67 -1.14 -9.35
CA LEU A 232 -6.05 -2.37 -9.82
C LEU A 232 -4.87 -2.03 -10.74
N ILE A 233 -3.67 -2.47 -10.38
CA ILE A 233 -2.46 -2.31 -11.19
C ILE A 233 -2.22 -3.61 -11.95
N VAL A 234 -2.21 -3.55 -13.27
CA VAL A 234 -2.04 -4.73 -14.14
C VAL A 234 -0.86 -4.51 -15.11
N PRO A 235 -0.15 -5.57 -15.52
CA PRO A 235 0.78 -5.46 -16.63
C PRO A 235 0.04 -5.04 -17.90
N HIS A 236 0.76 -4.51 -18.89
CA HIS A 236 0.14 -4.14 -20.16
C HIS A 236 -0.59 -5.35 -20.76
N VAL A 237 -1.91 -5.22 -20.91
CA VAL A 237 -2.77 -6.23 -21.52
C VAL A 237 -3.29 -5.71 -22.85
N TYR A 238 -3.54 -6.60 -23.81
CA TYR A 238 -4.22 -6.26 -25.05
C TYR A 238 -5.57 -5.57 -24.77
N ASP A 239 -5.96 -4.62 -25.62
CA ASP A 239 -7.16 -3.80 -25.44
C ASP A 239 -8.43 -4.61 -25.15
N LYS A 240 -8.57 -5.78 -25.81
CA LYS A 240 -9.71 -6.68 -25.58
C LYS A 240 -9.82 -7.18 -24.14
N LEU A 241 -8.70 -7.58 -23.52
CA LEU A 241 -8.69 -8.01 -22.12
C LEU A 241 -8.90 -6.85 -21.16
N LYS A 242 -8.40 -5.66 -21.51
CA LYS A 242 -8.61 -4.45 -20.73
C LYS A 242 -10.09 -4.08 -20.66
N GLU A 243 -10.82 -4.15 -21.76
CA GLU A 243 -12.27 -3.90 -21.77
C GLU A 243 -13.06 -4.97 -21.01
N GLU A 244 -12.66 -6.25 -21.10
CA GLU A 244 -13.27 -7.32 -20.29
C GLU A 244 -13.06 -7.07 -18.79
N LEU A 245 -11.83 -6.73 -18.39
CA LEU A 245 -11.49 -6.42 -17.01
C LEU A 245 -12.28 -5.20 -16.51
N LYS A 246 -12.37 -4.16 -17.33
CA LYS A 246 -13.15 -2.96 -17.06
C LYS A 246 -14.61 -3.29 -16.82
N GLY A 247 -15.25 -4.08 -17.69
CA GLY A 247 -16.63 -4.51 -17.50
C GLY A 247 -16.85 -5.29 -16.20
N LYS A 248 -15.89 -6.13 -15.80
CA LYS A 248 -15.94 -6.85 -14.51
C LYS A 248 -15.85 -5.90 -13.31
N VAL A 249 -14.97 -4.90 -13.34
CA VAL A 249 -14.80 -3.93 -12.26
C VAL A 249 -15.98 -2.95 -12.18
N GLU A 250 -16.52 -2.51 -13.32
CA GLU A 250 -17.76 -1.72 -13.37
C GLU A 250 -18.94 -2.46 -12.73
N GLY A 251 -19.02 -3.77 -12.94
CA GLY A 251 -20.01 -4.64 -12.32
C GLY A 251 -19.97 -4.67 -10.78
N LEU A 252 -18.89 -4.19 -10.14
CA LEU A 252 -18.78 -4.10 -8.68
C LEU A 252 -19.57 -2.92 -8.09
N LYS A 253 -19.92 -1.90 -8.89
CA LYS A 253 -20.68 -0.71 -8.46
C LYS A 253 -20.10 -0.04 -7.20
N LEU A 254 -18.78 0.16 -7.19
CA LEU A 254 -18.06 0.76 -6.06
C LEU A 254 -18.49 2.21 -5.82
N ALA A 255 -18.74 2.58 -4.56
CA ALA A 255 -19.33 3.88 -4.18
C ALA A 255 -18.46 5.09 -4.56
N GLU A 256 -17.14 4.97 -4.47
CA GLU A 256 -16.18 6.03 -4.76
C GLU A 256 -15.45 5.81 -6.10
N GLY A 257 -15.76 4.70 -6.79
CA GLY A 257 -15.26 4.39 -8.13
C GLY A 257 -14.08 3.42 -8.15
N TYR A 258 -13.44 3.33 -9.31
CA TYR A 258 -12.33 2.42 -9.56
C TYR A 258 -11.31 3.01 -10.53
N ARG A 259 -10.09 2.47 -10.51
CA ARG A 259 -9.05 2.78 -11.47
C ARG A 259 -8.35 1.50 -11.91
N ILE A 260 -8.12 1.35 -13.21
CA ILE A 260 -7.25 0.30 -13.76
C ILE A 260 -6.01 0.99 -14.30
N GLN A 261 -4.85 0.70 -13.71
CA GLN A 261 -3.56 1.22 -14.12
C GLN A 261 -2.78 0.14 -14.86
N CYS A 262 -2.54 0.35 -16.16
CA CYS A 262 -1.67 -0.52 -16.94
C CYS A 262 -0.21 -0.08 -16.80
N ILE A 263 0.67 -1.00 -16.39
CA ILE A 263 2.11 -0.80 -16.45
C ILE A 263 2.55 -1.06 -17.89
N PRO A 264 3.13 -0.07 -18.61
CA PRO A 264 3.57 -0.27 -19.98
C PRO A 264 4.60 -1.41 -20.04
N PRO A 265 4.69 -2.15 -21.16
CA PRO A 265 5.76 -3.12 -21.32
C PRO A 265 7.08 -2.35 -21.29
N CYS A 266 8.09 -2.91 -20.64
CA CYS A 266 9.44 -2.38 -20.79
C CYS A 266 9.87 -2.63 -22.24
N GLU A 267 9.76 -1.61 -23.09
CA GLU A 267 10.19 -1.69 -24.47
C GLU A 267 11.73 -1.79 -24.49
N ALA A 268 12.23 -3.03 -24.53
CA ALA A 268 13.65 -3.35 -24.47
C ALA A 268 14.47 -2.83 -25.67
N ASN A 269 13.84 -2.21 -26.67
CA ASN A 269 14.48 -1.89 -27.96
C ASN A 269 14.07 -0.54 -28.57
N LEU A 270 13.64 0.46 -27.78
CA LEU A 270 13.41 1.78 -28.36
C LEU A 270 14.76 2.43 -28.72
N PRO A 271 14.97 2.85 -29.98
CA PRO A 271 16.21 3.52 -30.39
C PRO A 271 16.47 4.73 -29.48
N ARG A 272 17.71 4.88 -28.99
CA ARG A 272 18.16 5.95 -28.07
C ARG A 272 17.67 7.37 -28.43
N ALA A 273 17.37 7.63 -29.71
CA ALA A 273 16.86 8.91 -30.19
C ALA A 273 15.38 9.20 -29.83
N GLN A 274 14.53 8.20 -29.60
CA GLN A 274 13.10 8.37 -29.32
C GLN A 274 12.75 8.43 -27.82
N ALA A 275 13.58 7.84 -26.95
CA ALA A 275 13.38 7.86 -25.50
C ALA A 275 13.39 9.30 -24.91
N ARG A 276 14.10 10.24 -25.54
CA ARG A 276 14.13 11.65 -25.13
C ARG A 276 12.79 12.38 -25.33
N THR A 277 11.96 11.92 -26.26
CA THR A 277 10.70 12.58 -26.62
C THR A 277 9.51 12.01 -25.83
N ALA A 278 9.59 10.75 -25.40
CA ALA A 278 8.53 10.07 -24.64
C ALA A 278 8.46 10.46 -23.14
N MET A 279 9.52 11.07 -22.58
CA MET A 279 9.59 11.44 -21.15
C MET A 279 8.98 12.81 -20.79
N ARG A 280 7.89 13.23 -21.46
CA ARG A 280 7.01 14.29 -20.95
C ARG A 280 5.77 13.66 -20.32
N TRP A 281 5.96 12.91 -19.24
CA TRP A 281 4.85 12.64 -18.32
C TRP A 281 4.44 13.96 -17.68
N LYS A 282 3.31 14.52 -18.12
CA LYS A 282 2.66 15.64 -17.43
C LYS A 282 2.24 15.12 -16.06
N SER A 283 2.99 15.52 -15.04
CA SER A 283 2.54 15.49 -13.65
C SER A 283 1.31 16.38 -13.52
N CYS A 284 0.13 15.82 -13.76
CA CYS A 284 -1.12 16.41 -13.34
C CYS A 284 -1.40 15.89 -11.92
N ARG A 285 -0.73 16.47 -10.93
CA ARG A 285 -1.26 16.58 -9.57
C ARG A 285 -1.24 18.04 -9.18
N ALA A 286 -2.42 18.67 -9.25
CA ALA A 286 -2.69 19.87 -8.47
C ALA A 286 -2.91 19.43 -7.02
N VAL A 287 -1.91 19.64 -6.17
CA VAL A 287 -2.07 19.71 -4.72
C VAL A 287 -1.42 21.00 -4.28
N GLY A 288 -2.16 21.78 -3.49
CA GLY A 288 -1.84 23.15 -3.10
C GLY A 288 -0.45 23.31 -2.49
N ALA A 289 0.03 24.55 -2.55
CA ALA A 289 1.33 24.98 -2.08
C ALA A 289 1.66 24.46 -0.66
N VAL A 290 2.48 23.42 -0.58
CA VAL A 290 3.18 23.02 0.63
C VAL A 290 4.54 23.69 0.60
N ARG A 291 4.86 24.49 1.64
CA ARG A 291 6.20 25.03 1.84
C ARG A 291 7.16 23.87 2.09
N THR A 292 7.98 23.55 1.11
CA THR A 292 9.12 22.64 1.23
C THR A 292 10.16 23.28 2.15
N ALA A 293 10.37 22.70 3.33
CA ALA A 293 11.57 22.96 4.10
C ALA A 293 12.65 21.98 3.62
N ILE A 294 13.62 22.48 2.86
CA ILE A 294 14.86 21.76 2.58
C ILE A 294 15.75 22.03 3.80
N VAL A 295 15.99 21.00 4.62
CA VAL A 295 16.98 21.08 5.69
C VAL A 295 18.29 20.55 5.12
N GLU A 296 19.11 21.44 4.59
CA GLU A 296 20.52 21.16 4.33
C GLU A 296 21.28 21.33 5.66
N SER A 297 21.57 20.22 6.34
CA SER A 297 22.47 20.25 7.49
C SER A 297 23.90 20.00 7.02
N SER A 298 24.64 21.09 6.76
CA SER A 298 26.09 21.04 6.65
C SER A 298 26.68 20.90 8.06
N LEU A 299 27.03 19.69 8.48
CA LEU A 299 27.81 19.51 9.70
C LEU A 299 29.28 19.81 9.39
N ALA A 300 29.72 21.00 9.81
CA ALA A 300 31.13 21.33 9.91
C ALA A 300 31.76 20.52 11.06
N TYR A 301 32.83 19.79 10.74
CA TYR A 301 33.62 19.04 11.70
C TYR A 301 34.31 19.99 12.69
N LEU A 302 34.11 19.74 13.99
CA LEU A 302 35.01 20.08 15.09
C LEU A 302 35.32 18.80 15.85
#